data_AF-A0A142JN07-F1
#
_entry.id   AF-A0A142JN07-F1
#
_cell.length_a   1.000
_cell.length_b   1.000
_cell.length_c   1.000
_cell.angle_alpha   90.00
_cell.angle_beta   90.00
_cell.angle_gamma   90.00
#
_symmetry.space_group_name_H-M   'P 1'
#
loop_
_entity.id
_entity.type
_entity.pdbx_description
1 polymer ?
#
loop_
_entity_poly.entity_id
_entity_poly.type
_entity_poly.pdbx_seq_one_letter_code
_entity_poly.pdbx_strand_id
1 'polypeptide(L)'
;MTRTIEHADIIDIREITDRVDELRDELQTAMDENEEGHDFETLEEYRAAVRKDVSAAHCHKLYEEERELTELEDILDELRGCGGDHQWEGDWYPLMLIADDHFQDFAQQEAEDCGLIDSSAKWPHTCIDWERAARELRMDYSAVSVTIDGDIREYWYR
;
A
#
# COMPACT_ATOMS: atom_id res chain seq x y z
N MET A 1 -2.87 2.14 16.94
CA MET A 1 -1.85 2.90 16.19
C MET A 1 -2.26 2.77 14.75
N THR A 2 -2.92 3.78 14.19
CA THR A 2 -3.28 3.81 12.77
C THR A 2 -1.99 3.77 11.96
N ARG A 3 -1.83 2.75 11.10
CA ARG A 3 -0.70 2.63 10.18
C ARG A 3 -1.15 3.22 8.84
N THR A 4 -1.22 4.54 8.77
CA THR A 4 -1.40 5.23 7.49
C THR A 4 -0.16 4.95 6.61
N ILE A 5 -0.37 4.61 5.35
CA ILE A 5 0.71 4.40 4.38
C ILE A 5 1.21 5.77 3.92
N GLU A 6 1.92 6.49 4.78
CA GLU A 6 2.49 7.78 4.41
C GLU A 6 3.76 7.58 3.60
N HIS A 7 3.79 8.08 2.36
CA HIS A 7 4.99 8.21 1.51
C HIS A 7 5.97 7.03 1.55
N ALA A 8 5.47 5.80 1.62
CA ALA A 8 6.31 4.62 1.78
C ALA A 8 7.18 4.38 0.53
N ASP A 9 8.48 4.20 0.75
CA ASP A 9 9.46 3.91 -0.28
C ASP A 9 9.31 2.51 -0.86
N ILE A 10 8.89 1.57 -0.02
CA ILE A 10 8.52 0.21 -0.38
C ILE A 10 7.18 -0.10 0.28
N ILE A 11 6.23 -0.57 -0.50
CA ILE A 11 4.92 -1.02 -0.03
C ILE A 11 4.81 -2.52 -0.23
N ASP A 12 4.51 -3.26 0.83
CA ASP A 12 4.18 -4.67 0.77
C ASP A 12 2.66 -4.82 0.67
N ILE A 13 2.17 -5.36 -0.45
CA ILE A 13 0.72 -5.46 -0.69
C ILE A 13 0.05 -6.41 0.31
N ARG A 14 0.80 -7.35 0.92
CA ARG A 14 0.26 -8.22 1.95
C ARG A 14 -0.14 -7.42 3.19
N GLU A 15 0.66 -6.42 3.57
CA GLU A 15 0.33 -5.53 4.68
C GLU A 15 -0.94 -4.71 4.37
N ILE A 16 -1.12 -4.29 3.12
CA ILE A 16 -2.35 -3.63 2.67
C ILE A 16 -3.55 -4.55 2.81
N THR A 17 -3.50 -5.74 2.20
CA THR A 17 -4.65 -6.66 2.20
C THR A 17 -5.00 -7.12 3.62
N ASP A 18 -3.99 -7.39 4.46
CA ASP A 18 -4.21 -7.76 5.86
C ASP A 18 -4.88 -6.62 6.63
N ARG A 19 -4.47 -5.36 6.38
CA ARG A 19 -5.07 -4.18 7.00
C ARG A 19 -6.49 -3.91 6.50
N VAL A 20 -6.77 -4.15 5.23
CA VAL A 20 -8.13 -4.07 4.67
C VAL A 20 -9.05 -5.08 5.34
N ASP A 21 -8.60 -6.33 5.49
CA ASP A 21 -9.40 -7.37 6.15
C ASP A 21 -9.64 -7.04 7.63
N GLU A 22 -8.62 -6.55 8.36
CA GLU A 22 -8.75 -6.09 9.74
C GLU A 22 -9.79 -4.96 9.89
N LEU A 23 -9.69 -3.92 9.06
CA LEU A 23 -10.61 -2.78 9.12
C LEU A 23 -12.04 -3.15 8.75
N ARG A 24 -12.23 -4.05 7.78
CA ARG A 24 -13.55 -4.59 7.42
C ARG A 24 -14.17 -5.34 8.59
N ASP A 25 -13.38 -6.18 9.27
CA ASP A 25 -13.83 -6.93 10.44
C ASP A 25 -14.17 -6.01 11.63
N GLU A 26 -13.38 -4.96 11.87
CA GLU A 26 -13.64 -3.95 12.91
C GLU A 26 -14.96 -3.22 12.66
N LEU A 27 -15.19 -2.74 11.43
CA LEU A 27 -16.42 -2.05 11.05
C LEU A 27 -17.63 -2.99 11.10
N GLN A 28 -17.49 -4.23 10.64
CA GLN A 28 -18.54 -5.25 10.72
C GLN A 28 -18.91 -5.56 12.16
N THR A 29 -17.92 -5.75 13.04
CA THR A 29 -18.14 -5.98 14.47
C THR A 29 -18.88 -4.81 15.11
N ALA A 30 -18.48 -3.58 14.81
CA ALA A 30 -19.14 -2.40 15.35
C ALA A 30 -20.59 -2.25 14.87
N MET A 31 -20.87 -2.62 13.61
CA MET A 31 -22.24 -2.68 13.08
C MET A 31 -23.07 -3.74 13.82
N ASP A 32 -22.53 -4.94 14.01
CA ASP A 32 -23.22 -6.08 14.64
C ASP A 32 -23.49 -5.86 16.13
N GLU A 33 -22.55 -5.23 16.85
CA GLU A 33 -22.73 -4.85 18.25
C GLU A 33 -23.82 -3.80 18.44
N ASN A 34 -24.09 -3.03 17.38
CA ASN A 34 -25.18 -2.06 17.32
C ASN A 34 -25.27 -1.16 18.57
N GLU A 35 -24.13 -0.68 19.07
CA GLU A 35 -24.07 0.08 20.32
C GLU A 35 -24.96 1.34 20.28
N GLU A 36 -25.19 1.88 19.08
CA GLU A 36 -25.95 3.11 18.83
C GLU A 36 -27.43 2.85 18.46
N GLY A 37 -27.85 1.58 18.39
CA GLY A 37 -29.24 1.21 18.08
C GLY A 37 -29.69 1.52 16.66
N HIS A 38 -28.74 1.57 15.73
CA HIS A 38 -28.98 1.73 14.30
C HIS A 38 -29.34 0.38 13.64
N ASP A 39 -30.30 0.42 12.72
CA ASP A 39 -30.77 -0.75 11.97
C ASP A 39 -30.26 -0.61 10.53
N PHE A 40 -29.02 -1.04 10.28
CA PHE A 40 -28.43 -1.10 8.94
C PHE A 40 -28.57 -2.52 8.41
N GLU A 41 -28.98 -2.69 7.15
CA GLU A 41 -29.15 -4.01 6.55
C GLU A 41 -27.82 -4.56 6.00
N THR A 42 -26.86 -3.68 5.72
CA THR A 42 -25.56 -4.04 5.13
C THR A 42 -24.40 -3.20 5.68
N LEU A 43 -23.18 -3.77 5.62
CA LEU A 43 -21.94 -3.07 5.99
C LEU A 43 -21.72 -1.80 5.15
N GLU A 44 -22.10 -1.82 3.86
CA GLU A 44 -21.96 -0.65 2.98
C GLU A 44 -22.80 0.54 3.45
N GLU A 45 -24.05 0.28 3.89
CA GLU A 45 -24.92 1.31 4.45
C GLU A 45 -24.35 1.90 5.75
N TYR A 46 -23.81 1.04 6.62
CA TYR A 46 -23.13 1.47 7.84
C TYR A 46 -21.92 2.34 7.52
N ARG A 47 -21.01 1.90 6.64
CA ARG A 47 -19.85 2.67 6.18
C ARG A 47 -20.25 4.02 5.58
N ALA A 48 -21.30 4.05 4.76
CA ALA A 48 -21.80 5.31 4.20
C ALA A 48 -22.33 6.27 5.27
N ALA A 49 -22.92 5.76 6.36
CA ALA A 49 -23.31 6.59 7.49
C ALA A 49 -22.09 7.13 8.24
N VAL A 50 -21.08 6.30 8.50
CA VAL A 50 -19.80 6.68 9.11
C VAL A 50 -19.13 7.81 8.32
N ARG A 51 -19.08 7.72 6.98
CA ARG A 51 -18.54 8.77 6.09
C ARG A 51 -19.28 10.09 6.14
N LYS A 52 -20.59 10.05 6.36
CA LYS A 52 -21.45 11.23 6.26
C LYS A 52 -21.36 12.12 7.49
N ASP A 53 -20.97 11.56 8.63
CA ASP A 53 -20.80 12.30 9.88
C ASP A 53 -19.40 12.94 9.96
N VAL A 54 -19.15 13.93 9.09
CA VAL A 54 -17.87 14.67 8.98
C VAL A 54 -17.82 15.93 9.83
N SER A 55 -18.78 16.14 10.74
CA SER A 55 -18.78 17.36 11.54
C SER A 55 -17.70 17.29 12.63
N ALA A 56 -16.88 18.33 12.79
CA ALA A 56 -15.85 18.38 13.84
C ALA A 56 -16.39 18.26 15.29
N ALA A 57 -17.71 18.25 15.47
CA ALA A 57 -18.39 18.09 16.76
C ALA A 57 -19.02 16.69 16.95
N HIS A 58 -19.20 15.91 15.88
CA HIS A 58 -19.70 14.55 15.82
C HIS A 58 -19.03 13.92 14.60
N CYS A 59 -17.82 13.41 14.75
CA CYS A 59 -17.33 12.39 13.82
C CYS A 59 -17.65 11.04 14.46
N HIS A 60 -18.17 10.11 13.66
CA HIS A 60 -18.37 8.75 14.15
C HIS A 60 -17.03 8.19 14.64
N LYS A 61 -17.05 7.40 15.71
CA LYS A 61 -15.83 6.91 16.38
C LYS A 61 -14.89 6.13 15.44
N LEU A 62 -15.44 5.56 14.36
CA LEU A 62 -14.74 4.79 13.32
C LEU A 62 -14.50 5.57 12.01
N TYR A 63 -14.60 6.89 12.02
CA TYR A 63 -14.44 7.69 10.81
C TYR A 63 -13.04 7.55 10.19
N GLU A 64 -12.00 7.51 11.02
CA GLU A 64 -10.62 7.40 10.53
C GLU A 64 -10.35 6.01 9.94
N GLU A 65 -10.87 4.96 10.58
CA GLU A 65 -10.81 3.56 10.13
C GLU A 65 -11.53 3.38 8.79
N GLU A 66 -12.70 3.98 8.63
CA GLU A 66 -13.45 3.95 7.37
C GLU A 66 -12.71 4.71 6.25
N ARG A 67 -12.13 5.88 6.58
CA ARG A 67 -11.32 6.66 5.63
C ARG A 67 -10.11 5.85 5.16
N GLU A 68 -9.35 5.28 6.11
CA GLU A 68 -8.18 4.43 5.83
C GLU A 68 -8.59 3.24 4.95
N LEU A 69 -9.68 2.55 5.30
CA LEU A 69 -10.17 1.42 4.51
C LEU A 69 -10.50 1.82 3.07
N THR A 70 -11.18 2.96 2.88
CA THR A 70 -11.53 3.45 1.55
C THR A 70 -10.28 3.74 0.71
N GLU A 71 -9.28 4.38 1.30
CA GLU A 71 -8.01 4.67 0.62
C GLU A 71 -7.25 3.38 0.24
N LEU A 72 -7.17 2.41 1.14
CA LEU A 72 -6.53 1.13 0.85
C LEU A 72 -7.28 0.32 -0.22
N GLU A 73 -8.62 0.36 -0.21
CA GLU A 73 -9.46 -0.25 -1.25
C GLU A 73 -9.23 0.42 -2.62
N ASP A 74 -9.08 1.75 -2.67
CA ASP A 74 -8.77 2.49 -3.89
C ASP A 74 -7.39 2.11 -4.45
N ILE A 75 -6.37 1.98 -3.59
CA ILE A 75 -5.03 1.49 -3.99
C ILE A 75 -5.14 0.08 -4.60
N LEU A 76 -5.88 -0.82 -3.97
CA LEU A 76 -6.07 -2.17 -4.49
C LEU A 76 -6.85 -2.15 -5.82
N ASP A 77 -7.82 -1.25 -6.01
CA ASP A 77 -8.53 -1.14 -7.29
C ASP A 77 -7.60 -0.66 -8.42
N GLU A 78 -6.72 0.32 -8.14
CA GLU A 78 -5.70 0.80 -9.08
C GLU A 78 -4.70 -0.31 -9.47
N LEU A 79 -4.40 -1.23 -8.55
CA LEU A 79 -3.50 -2.36 -8.79
C LEU A 79 -4.18 -3.58 -9.42
N ARG A 80 -5.52 -3.64 -9.45
CA ARG A 80 -6.24 -4.80 -9.95
C ARG A 80 -5.86 -5.09 -11.41
N GLY A 81 -5.43 -6.32 -11.67
CA GLY A 81 -5.04 -6.75 -13.02
C GLY A 81 -3.59 -6.44 -13.40
N CYS A 82 -2.81 -5.83 -12.49
CA CYS A 82 -1.36 -5.76 -12.62
C CYS A 82 -0.68 -7.14 -12.53
N GLY A 83 -1.41 -8.18 -12.09
CA GLY A 83 -0.88 -9.52 -11.88
C GLY A 83 0.06 -9.55 -10.68
N GLY A 84 0.92 -10.57 -10.59
CA GLY A 84 1.90 -10.72 -9.51
C GLY A 84 1.75 -12.04 -8.77
N ASP A 85 2.32 -12.09 -7.57
CA ASP A 85 2.49 -13.31 -6.78
C ASP A 85 1.61 -13.34 -5.52
N HIS A 86 0.78 -12.32 -5.28
CA HIS A 86 -0.16 -12.27 -4.16
C HIS A 86 -1.60 -12.43 -4.64
N GLN A 87 -2.26 -13.51 -4.22
CA GLN A 87 -3.67 -13.73 -4.53
C GLN A 87 -4.55 -13.28 -3.36
N TRP A 88 -5.48 -12.37 -3.63
CA TRP A 88 -6.43 -11.87 -2.63
C TRP A 88 -7.79 -11.61 -3.31
N GLU A 89 -8.88 -12.01 -2.66
CA GLU A 89 -10.27 -11.94 -3.17
C GLU A 89 -10.51 -12.44 -4.61
N GLY A 90 -9.67 -13.34 -5.12
CA GLY A 90 -9.78 -13.91 -6.46
C GLY A 90 -9.02 -13.16 -7.55
N ASP A 91 -8.46 -11.99 -7.23
CA ASP A 91 -7.55 -11.23 -8.08
C ASP A 91 -6.09 -11.52 -7.72
N TRP A 92 -5.18 -11.12 -8.63
CA TRP A 92 -3.72 -11.23 -8.45
C TRP A 92 -3.09 -9.85 -8.41
N TYR A 93 -2.27 -9.64 -7.39
CA TYR A 93 -1.61 -8.38 -7.06
C TYR A 93 -0.09 -8.55 -7.00
N PRO A 94 0.67 -7.47 -7.27
CA PRO A 94 2.11 -7.48 -7.04
C PRO A 94 2.41 -7.71 -5.57
N LEU A 95 3.58 -8.28 -5.25
CA LEU A 95 3.98 -8.44 -3.84
C LEU A 95 4.52 -7.14 -3.25
N MET A 96 5.36 -6.43 -4.02
CA MET A 96 6.03 -5.23 -3.56
C MET A 96 5.90 -4.12 -4.61
N LEU A 97 5.66 -2.90 -4.13
CA LEU A 97 5.77 -1.69 -4.91
C LEU A 97 6.98 -0.90 -4.42
N ILE A 98 7.83 -0.45 -5.34
CA ILE A 98 9.04 0.31 -5.05
C ILE A 98 8.86 1.71 -5.62
N ALA A 99 8.94 2.74 -4.78
CA ALA A 99 8.76 4.11 -5.23
C ALA A 99 9.80 4.50 -6.29
N ASP A 100 9.39 5.25 -7.32
CA ASP A 100 10.29 5.65 -8.42
C ASP A 100 11.55 6.37 -7.92
N ASP A 101 11.39 7.30 -6.97
CA ASP A 101 12.45 8.08 -6.37
C ASP A 101 13.36 7.28 -5.42
N HIS A 102 12.91 6.13 -4.92
CA HIS A 102 13.71 5.19 -4.12
C HIS A 102 14.33 4.05 -4.97
N PHE A 103 13.95 3.89 -6.23
CA PHE A 103 14.34 2.71 -7.01
C PHE A 103 15.86 2.52 -7.13
N GLN A 104 16.64 3.62 -7.12
CA GLN A 104 18.10 3.52 -7.13
C GLN A 104 18.66 2.87 -5.87
N ASP A 105 18.17 3.29 -4.70
CA ASP A 105 18.60 2.75 -3.42
C ASP A 105 18.16 1.30 -3.26
N PHE A 106 16.96 0.97 -3.77
CA PHE A 106 16.51 -0.42 -3.89
C PHE A 106 17.46 -1.25 -4.77
N ALA A 107 17.86 -0.77 -5.95
CA ALA A 107 18.76 -1.50 -6.83
C ALA A 107 20.13 -1.76 -6.19
N GLN A 108 20.62 -0.81 -5.38
CA GLN A 108 21.84 -1.01 -4.59
C GLN A 108 21.65 -2.08 -3.51
N GLN A 109 20.59 -1.97 -2.72
CA GLN A 109 20.28 -2.91 -1.64
C GLN A 109 20.13 -4.34 -2.17
N GLU A 110 19.38 -4.53 -3.28
CA GLU A 110 19.22 -5.83 -3.94
C GLU A 110 20.55 -6.45 -4.37
N ALA A 111 21.47 -5.64 -4.92
CA ALA A 111 22.78 -6.12 -5.34
C ALA A 111 23.67 -6.54 -4.14
N GLU A 112 23.57 -5.81 -3.03
CA GLU A 112 24.25 -6.13 -1.77
C GLU A 112 23.68 -7.42 -1.15
N ASP A 113 22.36 -7.53 -1.07
CA ASP A 113 21.65 -8.68 -0.48
C ASP A 113 21.84 -9.97 -1.29
N CYS A 114 21.92 -9.85 -2.62
CA CYS A 114 22.26 -10.97 -3.50
C CYS A 114 23.76 -11.35 -3.47
N GLY A 115 24.60 -10.58 -2.77
CA GLY A 115 26.05 -10.78 -2.73
C GLY A 115 26.73 -10.57 -4.09
N LEU A 116 26.13 -9.77 -4.97
CA LEU A 116 26.67 -9.43 -6.29
C LEU A 116 27.83 -8.44 -6.18
N ILE A 117 27.92 -7.74 -5.05
CA ILE A 117 28.99 -6.81 -4.72
C ILE A 117 29.73 -7.32 -3.49
N ASP A 118 31.05 -7.30 -3.57
CA ASP A 118 31.91 -7.55 -2.42
C ASP A 118 31.82 -6.35 -1.46
N SER A 119 31.20 -6.53 -0.30
CA SER A 119 31.09 -5.49 0.74
C SER A 119 32.44 -5.09 1.33
N SER A 120 33.50 -5.88 1.09
CA SER A 120 34.88 -5.54 1.46
C SER A 120 35.65 -4.81 0.35
N ALA A 121 35.01 -4.60 -0.80
CA ALA A 121 35.58 -3.87 -1.93
C ALA A 121 36.00 -2.47 -1.49
N LYS A 122 37.15 -2.04 -2.01
CA LYS A 122 37.70 -0.70 -1.77
C LYS A 122 37.78 0.05 -3.08
N TRP A 123 37.96 1.36 -2.99
CA TRP A 123 38.29 2.19 -4.14
C TRP A 123 39.36 1.50 -5.03
N PRO A 124 39.16 1.42 -6.35
CA PRO A 124 38.09 2.02 -7.15
C PRO A 124 36.83 1.14 -7.37
N HIS A 125 36.76 -0.06 -6.77
CA HIS A 125 35.67 -1.02 -7.01
C HIS A 125 34.31 -0.61 -6.43
N THR A 126 34.27 0.44 -5.61
CA THR A 126 33.03 1.04 -5.07
C THR A 126 32.48 2.16 -5.94
N CYS A 127 33.14 2.52 -7.05
CA CYS A 127 32.70 3.57 -7.97
C CYS A 127 31.71 3.02 -9.01
N ILE A 128 30.57 2.51 -8.53
CA ILE A 128 29.50 1.97 -9.38
C ILE A 128 28.56 3.12 -9.79
N ASP A 129 28.18 3.14 -11.06
CA ASP A 129 27.16 4.06 -11.59
C ASP A 129 25.77 3.49 -11.27
N TRP A 130 25.28 3.79 -10.07
CA TRP A 130 24.03 3.27 -9.55
C TRP A 130 22.80 3.81 -10.29
N GLU A 131 22.85 5.05 -10.76
CA GLU A 131 21.78 5.63 -11.58
C GLU A 131 21.59 4.80 -12.87
N ARG A 132 22.70 4.46 -13.54
CA ARG A 132 22.64 3.58 -14.71
C ARG A 132 22.19 2.17 -14.35
N ALA A 133 22.70 1.58 -13.27
CA ALA A 133 22.33 0.23 -12.85
C ALA A 133 20.82 0.13 -12.55
N ALA A 134 20.27 1.11 -11.82
CA ALA A 134 18.85 1.21 -11.52
C ALA A 134 18.01 1.32 -12.80
N ARG A 135 18.40 2.19 -13.74
CA ARG A 135 17.72 2.31 -15.04
C ARG A 135 17.72 1.01 -15.84
N GLU A 136 18.82 0.26 -15.83
CA GLU A 136 18.88 -1.04 -16.51
C GLU A 136 18.00 -2.09 -15.80
N LEU A 137 18.00 -2.11 -14.47
CA LEU A 137 17.14 -3.01 -13.67
C LEU A 137 15.64 -2.74 -13.89
N ARG A 138 15.23 -1.47 -14.03
CA ARG A 138 13.82 -1.09 -14.30
C ARG A 138 13.24 -1.75 -15.55
N MET A 139 14.06 -2.20 -16.51
CA MET A 139 13.56 -2.88 -17.71
C MET A 139 12.85 -4.21 -17.38
N ASP A 140 13.12 -4.79 -16.22
CA ASP A 140 12.48 -6.01 -15.73
C ASP A 140 11.23 -5.72 -14.86
N TYR A 141 10.87 -4.45 -14.67
CA TYR A 141 9.75 -4.00 -13.85
C TYR A 141 8.71 -3.26 -14.72
N SER A 142 7.48 -3.22 -14.21
CA SER A 142 6.38 -2.41 -14.75
C SER A 142 6.08 -1.25 -13.81
N ALA A 143 5.64 -0.11 -14.36
CA ALA A 143 5.27 1.06 -13.58
C ALA A 143 3.74 1.12 -13.37
N VAL A 144 3.33 1.62 -12.21
CA VAL A 144 1.94 1.95 -11.88
C VAL A 144 1.90 3.27 -11.12
N SER A 145 0.88 4.08 -11.37
CA SER A 145 0.62 5.29 -10.60
C SER A 145 -0.46 4.97 -9.56
N VAL A 146 -0.17 5.29 -8.31
CA VAL A 146 -1.06 5.03 -7.18
C VAL A 146 -1.36 6.34 -6.45
N THR A 147 -2.60 6.53 -6.02
CA THR A 147 -3.02 7.69 -5.22
C THR A 147 -2.86 7.38 -3.73
N ILE A 148 -2.05 8.17 -3.02
CA ILE A 148 -1.80 8.05 -1.57
C ILE A 148 -1.91 9.44 -0.95
N ASP A 149 -2.73 9.59 0.09
CA ASP A 149 -3.04 10.86 0.76
C ASP A 149 -3.53 11.97 -0.21
N GLY A 150 -4.12 11.57 -1.34
CA GLY A 150 -4.57 12.47 -2.41
C GLY A 150 -3.49 12.93 -3.39
N ASP A 151 -2.24 12.47 -3.21
CA ASP A 151 -1.14 12.70 -4.14
C ASP A 151 -0.88 11.47 -5.00
N ILE A 152 -0.65 11.67 -6.31
CA ILE A 152 -0.31 10.58 -7.23
C ILE A 152 1.19 10.35 -7.17
N ARG A 153 1.61 9.12 -6.88
CA ARG A 153 3.01 8.69 -6.90
C ARG A 153 3.21 7.51 -7.84
N GLU A 154 4.37 7.46 -8.48
CA GLU A 154 4.75 6.36 -9.37
C GLU A 154 5.54 5.30 -8.61
N TYR A 155 5.15 4.05 -8.82
CA TYR A 155 5.75 2.86 -8.22
C TYR A 155 6.12 1.85 -9.29
N TRP A 156 7.13 1.03 -8.99
CA TRP A 156 7.59 -0.07 -9.82
C TRP A 156 7.27 -1.40 -9.16
N TYR A 157 6.81 -2.36 -9.96
CA TYR A 157 6.47 -3.70 -9.52
C TYR A 157 6.92 -4.74 -10.56
N ARG A 158 6.94 -6.01 -10.16
CA ARG A 158 7.27 -7.13 -11.05
C ARG A 158 6.25 -8.25 -10.89
#